data_AF-A0A453F1A3-F1
#
_entry.id   AF-A0A453F1A3-F1
#
_cell.length_a   1.000
_cell.length_b   1.000
_cell.length_c   1.000
_cell.angle_alpha   90.00
_cell.angle_beta   90.00
_cell.angle_gamma   90.00
#
_symmetry.space_group_name_H-M   'P 1'
#
loop_
_entity.id
_entity.type
_entity.pdbx_description
1 polymer ?
#
loop_
_entity_poly.entity_id
_entity_poly.type
_entity_poly.pdbx_seq_one_letter_code
_entity_poly.pdbx_strand_id
1 'polypeptide(L)'
;PLSTAVAAFRRTGPLLSADKPAAAGTSVEDVMPIATGLEREELEAELQGKKRFDMDPPVGPFGTKEAPAVIESYFDKRIVGCPGDEGGTLLWNWFI
;
A
#
# COMPACT_ATOMS: atom_id res chain seq x y z
N PRO A 1 -9.26 -32.80 -53.90
CA PRO A 1 -9.38 -31.40 -53.42
C PRO A 1 -9.33 -31.34 -51.88
N LEU A 2 -8.13 -31.18 -51.32
CA LEU A 2 -7.92 -31.01 -49.88
C LEU A 2 -7.85 -29.51 -49.59
N SER A 3 -8.87 -28.98 -48.91
CA SER A 3 -8.98 -27.58 -48.53
C SER A 3 -8.25 -27.37 -47.19
N THR A 4 -7.11 -26.69 -47.22
CA THR A 4 -6.36 -26.30 -46.03
C THR A 4 -7.04 -25.07 -45.41
N ALA A 5 -7.86 -25.28 -44.38
CA ALA A 5 -8.37 -24.19 -43.57
C ALA A 5 -7.26 -23.71 -42.63
N VAL A 6 -6.60 -22.60 -42.97
CA VAL A 6 -5.70 -21.89 -42.05
C VAL A 6 -6.56 -21.21 -40.99
N ALA A 7 -6.62 -21.78 -39.79
CA ALA A 7 -7.25 -21.13 -38.66
C ALA A 7 -6.46 -19.85 -38.34
N ALA A 8 -7.08 -18.69 -38.55
CA ALA A 8 -6.54 -17.42 -38.11
C ALA A 8 -6.42 -17.45 -36.58
N PHE A 9 -5.18 -17.55 -36.09
CA PHE A 9 -4.87 -17.41 -34.69
C PHE A 9 -5.39 -16.04 -34.22
N ARG A 10 -6.49 -16.05 -33.47
CA ARG A 10 -7.04 -14.84 -32.84
C ARG A 10 -5.93 -14.28 -31.95
N ARG A 11 -5.46 -13.07 -32.26
CA ARG A 11 -4.65 -12.27 -31.33
C ARG A 11 -5.45 -12.13 -30.05
N THR A 12 -5.10 -12.91 -29.04
CA THR A 12 -5.40 -12.57 -27.65
C THR A 12 -4.84 -11.18 -27.44
N GLY A 13 -5.70 -10.21 -27.09
CA GLY A 13 -5.25 -8.90 -26.64
C GLY A 13 -4.21 -9.07 -25.54
N PRO A 14 -3.31 -8.08 -25.34
CA PRO A 14 -2.28 -8.19 -24.33
C PRO A 14 -2.93 -8.50 -22.99
N LEU A 15 -2.67 -9.71 -22.49
CA LEU A 15 -2.87 -10.04 -21.09
C LEU A 15 -2.10 -8.98 -20.32
N LEU A 16 -2.80 -8.32 -19.38
CA LEU A 16 -2.24 -7.27 -18.56
C LEU A 16 -1.00 -7.82 -17.85
N SER A 17 0.19 -7.52 -18.37
CA SER A 17 1.44 -7.72 -17.65
C SER A 17 1.43 -6.73 -16.50
N ALA A 18 1.12 -7.21 -15.30
CA ALA A 18 1.10 -6.46 -14.05
C ALA A 18 2.51 -6.06 -13.55
N ASP A 19 3.48 -5.89 -14.45
CA ASP A 19 4.87 -5.57 -14.12
C ASP A 19 5.38 -4.37 -14.92
N LYS A 20 4.56 -3.33 -15.05
CA LYS A 20 5.06 -2.03 -15.53
C LYS A 20 4.99 -1.03 -14.37
N PRO A 21 6.14 -0.58 -13.83
CA PRO A 21 6.11 0.53 -12.88
C PRO A 21 5.42 1.70 -13.59
N ALA A 22 4.47 2.33 -12.90
CA ALA A 22 3.75 3.47 -13.44
C ALA A 22 4.77 4.50 -13.95
N ALA A 23 4.65 4.88 -15.22
CA ALA A 23 5.53 5.86 -15.80
C ALA A 23 5.22 7.23 -15.16
N ALA A 24 6.24 8.08 -15.01
CA ALA A 24 6.02 9.45 -14.56
C ALA A 24 4.96 10.13 -15.44
N GLY A 25 3.82 10.50 -14.85
CA GLY A 25 2.68 11.10 -15.54
C GLY A 25 1.48 10.19 -15.85
N THR A 26 1.51 8.91 -15.47
CA THR A 26 0.31 8.04 -15.53
C THR A 26 -0.72 8.48 -14.49
N SER A 27 -1.98 8.65 -14.90
CA SER A 27 -3.09 8.97 -13.98
C SER A 27 -3.86 7.72 -13.56
N VAL A 28 -4.71 7.81 -12.54
CA VAL A 28 -5.53 6.66 -12.12
C VAL A 28 -6.47 6.20 -13.23
N GLU A 29 -6.96 7.12 -14.07
CA GLU A 29 -7.83 6.80 -15.19
C GLU A 29 -7.17 5.90 -16.24
N ASP A 30 -5.84 5.99 -16.40
CA ASP A 30 -5.07 5.15 -17.31
C ASP A 30 -4.90 3.71 -16.79
N VAL A 31 -4.90 3.53 -15.46
CA VAL A 31 -4.71 2.23 -14.79
C VAL A 31 -6.05 1.56 -14.52
N MET A 32 -6.98 2.29 -13.90
CA MET A 32 -8.30 1.82 -13.50
C MET A 32 -9.35 2.93 -13.61
N PRO A 33 -10.00 3.09 -14.78
CA PRO A 33 -10.90 4.21 -15.06
C PRO A 33 -12.20 4.23 -14.24
N ILE A 34 -12.55 3.11 -13.59
CA ILE A 34 -13.74 2.99 -12.74
C ILE A 34 -13.41 3.09 -11.25
N ALA A 35 -12.14 3.30 -10.87
CA ALA A 35 -11.74 3.44 -9.48
C ALA A 35 -12.36 4.70 -8.87
N THR A 36 -13.01 4.55 -7.71
CA THR A 36 -13.67 5.66 -7.01
C THR A 36 -13.47 5.57 -5.50
N GLY A 37 -13.64 6.70 -4.80
CA GLY A 37 -13.49 6.75 -3.34
C GLY A 37 -12.07 6.39 -2.88
N LEU A 38 -11.98 5.57 -1.82
CA LEU A 38 -10.69 5.18 -1.22
C LEU A 38 -9.78 4.39 -2.17
N GLU A 39 -10.37 3.59 -3.07
CA GLU A 39 -9.62 2.84 -4.09
C GLU A 39 -8.84 3.79 -5.01
N ARG A 40 -9.46 4.90 -5.42
CA ARG A 40 -8.80 5.92 -6.22
C ARG A 40 -7.72 6.65 -5.42
N GLU A 41 -8.01 7.05 -4.17
CA GLU A 41 -7.05 7.76 -3.31
C GLU A 41 -5.79 6.92 -3.03
N GLU A 42 -5.95 5.62 -2.85
CA GLU A 42 -4.84 4.68 -2.66
C GLU A 42 -3.98 4.58 -3.93
N LEU A 43 -4.59 4.39 -5.10
CA LEU A 43 -3.89 4.36 -6.39
C LEU A 43 -3.17 5.68 -6.70
N GLU A 44 -3.79 6.83 -6.43
CA GLU A 44 -3.14 8.15 -6.64
C GLU A 44 -1.88 8.30 -5.77
N ALA A 45 -1.92 7.82 -4.53
CA ALA A 45 -0.76 7.85 -3.64
C ALA A 45 0.35 6.91 -4.14
N GLU A 46 0.00 5.69 -4.53
CA GLU A 46 0.94 4.70 -5.06
C GLU A 46 1.63 5.19 -6.34
N LEU A 47 0.90 5.83 -7.24
CA LEU A 47 1.45 6.46 -8.46
C LEU A 47 2.46 7.58 -8.13
N GLN A 48 2.30 8.26 -7.00
CA GLN A 48 3.26 9.25 -6.48
C GLN A 48 4.39 8.62 -5.64
N GLY A 49 4.40 7.30 -5.47
CA GLY A 49 5.34 6.58 -4.60
C GLY A 49 5.12 6.84 -3.11
N LYS A 50 3.91 7.24 -2.71
CA LYS A 50 3.52 7.47 -1.30
C LYS A 50 2.52 6.41 -0.87
N LYS A 51 2.49 6.08 0.42
CA LYS A 51 1.43 5.25 0.99
C LYS A 51 0.31 6.15 1.52
N ARG A 52 -0.93 5.89 1.11
CA ARG A 52 -2.11 6.65 1.60
C ARG A 52 -2.36 6.43 3.09
N PHE A 53 -2.07 5.22 3.56
CA PHE A 53 -2.17 4.83 4.96
C PHE A 53 -0.82 4.36 5.48
N ASP A 54 -0.43 4.86 6.65
CA ASP A 54 0.76 4.38 7.36
C ASP A 54 0.41 3.10 8.13
N MET A 55 0.67 1.97 7.50
CA MET A 55 0.45 0.63 8.08
C MET A 55 1.70 0.06 8.74
N ASP A 56 2.84 0.75 8.63
CA ASP A 56 4.08 0.27 9.20
C ASP A 56 4.10 0.55 10.72
N PRO A 57 4.59 -0.40 11.55
CA PRO A 57 4.71 -0.14 12.97
C PRO A 57 5.74 0.96 13.22
N PRO A 58 5.49 1.93 14.13
CA PRO A 58 6.49 2.93 14.46
C PRO A 58 7.71 2.25 15.09
N VAL A 59 8.88 2.45 14.48
CA VAL A 59 10.15 1.91 14.97
C VAL A 59 10.96 3.06 15.55
N GLY A 60 11.36 2.92 16.81
CA GLY A 60 12.18 3.90 17.50
C GLY A 60 12.76 3.33 18.79
N PRO A 61 13.63 4.08 19.48
CA PRO A 61 14.06 3.70 20.82
C PRO A 61 12.85 3.63 21.76
N PHE A 62 12.94 2.79 22.80
CA PHE A 62 11.84 2.59 23.78
C PHE A 62 11.37 3.90 24.45
N GLY A 63 12.23 4.91 24.47
CA GLY A 63 11.99 6.20 25.11
C GLY A 63 12.33 6.17 26.60
N THR A 64 12.79 7.30 27.12
CA THR A 64 12.99 7.54 28.56
C THR A 64 12.06 8.65 29.04
N LYS A 65 12.06 8.91 30.36
CA LYS A 65 11.28 10.02 30.92
C LYS A 65 11.71 11.38 30.35
N GLU A 66 12.99 11.52 30.05
CA GLU A 66 13.60 12.73 29.49
C GLU A 66 13.45 12.80 27.96
N ALA A 67 13.41 11.65 27.28
CA ALA A 67 13.29 11.53 25.83
C ALA A 67 12.26 10.45 25.45
N PRO A 68 10.95 10.77 25.49
CA PRO A 68 9.89 9.78 25.25
C PRO A 68 9.82 9.33 23.78
N ALA A 69 9.26 8.15 23.54
CA ALA A 69 8.91 7.69 22.20
C ALA A 69 7.68 8.47 21.70
N VAL A 70 7.85 9.23 20.62
CA VAL A 70 6.79 10.05 20.02
C VAL A 70 6.12 9.27 18.90
N ILE A 71 4.78 9.16 18.95
CA ILE A 71 3.97 8.46 17.94
C ILE A 71 2.97 9.45 17.37
N GLU A 72 2.92 9.53 16.04
CA GLU A 72 1.96 10.38 15.34
C GLU A 72 0.55 9.79 15.40
N SER A 73 -0.45 10.64 15.65
CA SER A 73 -1.86 10.29 15.65
C SER A 73 -2.66 11.43 15.03
N TYR A 74 -3.68 11.09 14.25
CA TYR A 74 -4.60 12.07 13.70
C TYR A 74 -5.63 12.57 14.74
N PHE A 75 -5.93 11.75 15.74
CA PHE A 75 -6.83 12.08 16.84
C PHE A 75 -6.05 12.33 18.14
N ASP A 76 -6.71 12.90 19.15
CA ASP A 76 -6.15 13.12 20.49
C ASP A 76 -5.59 11.84 21.15
N LYS A 77 -6.08 10.67 20.69
CA LYS A 77 -5.77 9.35 21.25
C LYS A 77 -5.52 8.30 20.17
N ARG A 78 -4.61 7.35 20.44
CA ARG A 78 -4.25 6.22 19.56
C ARG A 78 -3.89 4.98 20.38
N ILE A 79 -4.28 3.81 19.87
CA ILE A 79 -3.88 2.53 20.46
C ILE A 79 -2.43 2.22 20.08
N VAL A 80 -1.59 1.91 21.08
CA VAL A 80 -0.17 1.61 20.92
C VAL A 80 0.14 0.22 21.50
N GLY A 81 0.79 -0.62 20.71
CA GLY A 81 1.34 -1.89 21.17
C GLY A 81 2.82 -1.73 21.54
N CYS A 82 3.20 -2.14 22.75
CA CYS A 82 4.60 -2.16 23.17
C CYS A 82 5.10 -3.61 23.21
N PRO A 83 6.05 -3.99 22.33
CA PRO A 83 6.65 -5.33 22.37
C PRO A 83 7.64 -5.53 23.53
N GLY A 84 8.00 -4.49 24.29
CA GLY A 84 9.04 -4.53 25.33
C GLY A 84 10.46 -4.51 24.74
N ASP A 85 11.49 -4.52 25.61
CA ASP A 85 12.83 -4.90 25.19
C ASP A 85 12.96 -6.44 25.21
N GLU A 86 13.81 -6.98 24.32
CA GLU A 86 14.12 -8.42 24.27
C GLU A 86 12.95 -9.39 24.01
N GLY A 87 11.98 -9.03 23.15
CA GLY A 87 10.95 -9.97 22.70
C GLY A 87 9.97 -10.40 23.80
N GLY A 88 9.79 -9.55 24.81
CA GLY A 88 8.81 -9.72 25.87
C GLY A 88 7.36 -9.77 25.38
N THR A 89 6.48 -10.24 26.26
CA THR A 89 5.04 -10.38 26.00
C THR A 89 4.41 -9.05 25.59
N LEU A 90 3.65 -9.04 24.50
CA LEU A 90 2.93 -7.87 24.01
C LEU A 90 2.08 -7.24 25.11
N LEU A 91 2.47 -6.05 25.57
CA LEU A 91 1.65 -5.25 26.48
C LEU A 91 0.86 -4.26 25.62
N TRP A 92 -0.45 -4.48 25.55
CA TRP A 92 -1.38 -3.53 24.93
C TRP A 92 -1.64 -2.41 25.93
N ASN A 93 -0.89 -1.32 25.82
CA ASN A 93 -1.10 -0.15 26.66
C ASN A 93 -2.09 0.80 25.98
N TRP A 94 -3.15 1.14 26.71
CA TRP A 94 -4.10 2.20 26.34
C TRP A 94 -3.51 3.59 26.64
N PHE A 95 -2.38 3.93 26.04
CA PHE A 95 -1.71 5.21 26.24
C PHE A 95 -1.21 5.78 24.91
N ILE A 96 -2.08 6.52 24.20
CA ILE A 96 -2.20 7.99 24.12
C ILE A 96 -3.69 8.25 23.94
#